data_AF-A0A537Q5N3-F1
#
_entry.id   AF-A0A537Q5N3-F1
#
_cell.length_a   1.000
_cell.length_b   1.000
_cell.length_c   1.000
_cell.angle_alpha   90.00
_cell.angle_beta   90.00
_cell.angle_gamma   90.00
#
_symmetry.space_group_name_H-M   'P 1'
#
loop_
_entity.id
_entity.type
_entity.pdbx_description
1 polymer ?
#
loop_
_entity_poly.entity_id
_entity_poly.type
_entity_poly.pdbx_seq_one_letter_code
_entity_poly.pdbx_strand_id
1 'polypeptide(L)' 'MKVRCIDSLFQTDVLVEGGEYEVRADRDDCYILSGFDKGFSKKRFEIVSPTVELGGRLAAARH' A
#
# COMPACT_ATOMS: atom_id res chain seq x y z
N MET A 1 -2.68 4.33 7.10
CA MET A 1 -2.46 4.09 5.65
C MET A 1 -1.93 2.67 5.50
N LYS A 2 -2.45 1.89 4.56
CA LYS A 2 -2.02 0.51 4.32
C LYS A 2 -1.37 0.41 2.95
N VAL A 3 -0.32 -0.39 2.83
CA VAL A 3 0.44 -0.58 1.60
C VAL A 3 0.62 -2.07 1.34
N ARG A 4 0.58 -2.49 0.08
CA ARG A 4 0.77 -3.87 -0.32
C ARG A 4 2.13 -4.02 -0.98
N CYS A 5 2.92 -4.99 -0.53
CA CYS A 5 4.21 -5.28 -1.11
C CYS A 5 4.01 -5.85 -2.52
N ILE A 6 4.68 -5.27 -3.52
CA ILE A 6 4.63 -5.71 -4.93
C ILE A 6 5.99 -6.19 -5.45
N ASP A 7 6.98 -6.29 -4.56
CA ASP A 7 8.35 -6.66 -4.92
C ASP A 7 8.56 -8.18 -4.76
N SER A 8 8.77 -8.88 -5.88
CA SER A 8 9.14 -10.31 -5.93
C SER A 8 10.65 -10.56 -5.87
N LEU A 9 11.44 -9.51 -6.13
CA LEU A 9 12.80 -9.67 -6.64
C LEU A 9 13.86 -9.60 -5.55
N PHE A 10 13.59 -8.96 -4.41
CA PHE A 10 14.52 -8.91 -3.27
C PHE A 10 14.02 -9.76 -2.10
N GLN A 11 14.16 -11.09 -2.24
CA GLN A 11 13.79 -12.09 -1.23
C GLN A 11 14.60 -12.05 0.09
N THR A 12 15.50 -11.07 0.26
CA THR A 12 16.26 -10.89 1.52
C THR A 12 15.51 -10.09 2.58
N ASP A 13 14.35 -9.53 2.24
CA ASP A 13 13.52 -8.78 3.17
C ASP A 13 12.43 -9.65 3.81
N VAL A 14 12.12 -9.34 5.08
CA VAL A 14 11.03 -9.88 5.91
C VAL A 14 9.62 -9.63 5.35
N LEU A 15 9.50 -9.07 4.15
CA LEU A 15 8.23 -8.72 3.52
C LEU A 15 7.84 -9.79 2.50
N VAL A 16 6.56 -10.12 2.50
CA VAL A 16 5.96 -11.12 1.64
C VAL A 16 5.28 -10.39 0.47
N GLU A 17 5.61 -10.78 -0.76
CA GLU A 17 4.92 -10.27 -1.95
C GLU A 17 3.41 -10.48 -1.84
N GLY A 18 2.65 -9.45 -2.19
CA GLY A 18 1.20 -9.42 -2.06
C GLY A 18 0.69 -9.23 -0.62
N GLY A 19 1.58 -9.24 0.38
CA GLY A 19 1.28 -8.97 1.78
C GLY A 19 0.97 -7.50 2.01
N GLU A 20 -0.02 -7.23 2.87
CA GLU A 20 -0.42 -5.88 3.22
C GLU A 20 0.14 -5.47 4.59
N TYR A 21 0.69 -4.26 4.66
CA TYR A 21 1.38 -3.73 5.82
C TYR A 21 0.85 -2.34 6.18
N GLU A 22 0.77 -2.05 7.47
CA GLU A 22 0.38 -0.73 7.95
C GLU A 22 1.60 0.20 7.97
N VAL A 23 1.46 1.38 7.38
CA VAL A 23 2.50 2.42 7.40
C VAL A 23 2.38 3.20 8.70
N ARG A 24 3.44 3.12 9.51
CA ARG A 24 3.62 3.88 10.76
C ARG A 24 4.12 5.30 10.50
N ALA A 25 5.03 5.46 9.54
CA ALA A 25 5.52 6.78 9.13
C ALA A 25 5.85 6.81 7.63
N ASP A 26 5.49 7.92 6.99
CA ASP A 26 5.90 8.25 5.63
C ASP A 26 7.10 9.20 5.68
N ARG A 27 8.18 8.81 5.01
CA ARG A 27 9.38 9.63 4.79
C ARG A 27 9.57 9.73 3.27
N ASP A 28 10.07 10.85 2.75
CA ASP A 28 10.16 11.18 1.32
C ASP A 28 10.15 10.00 0.34
N ASP A 29 11.13 9.09 0.40
CA ASP A 29 11.24 7.92 -0.49
C ASP A 29 11.03 6.55 0.20
N CYS A 30 10.69 6.53 1.51
CA CYS A 30 10.58 5.31 2.31
C CYS A 30 9.33 5.26 3.22
N TYR A 31 8.75 4.06 3.34
CA TYR A 31 7.74 3.74 4.37
C TYR A 31 8.39 3.07 5.58
N ILE A 32 8.03 3.54 6.77
CA ILE A 32 8.25 2.80 8.03
C ILE A 32 6.99 2.00 8.32
N LEU A 33 7.10 0.68 8.35
CA LEU A 33 5.98 -0.23 8.56
C LEU A 33 5.80 -0.54 10.05
N SER A 34 4.55 -0.71 10.49
CA SER A 34 4.25 -1.15 11.85
C SER A 34 4.78 -2.57 12.09
N GLY A 35 5.53 -2.78 13.17
CA GLY A 35 6.21 -4.05 13.45
C GLY A 35 7.63 -4.17 12.87
N PHE A 36 8.12 -3.14 12.17
CA PHE A 36 9.47 -3.11 11.61
C PHE A 36 10.23 -1.86 12.06
N ASP A 37 11.49 -2.03 12.45
CA ASP A 37 12.38 -0.94 12.88
C ASP A 37 13.21 -0.34 11.73
N LYS A 38 12.89 -0.68 10.48
CA LYS A 38 13.58 -0.21 9.28
C LYS A 38 12.63 0.41 8.27
N GLY A 39 13.19 1.29 7.43
CA GLY A 39 12.47 1.88 6.31
C GLY A 39 12.58 1.05 5.04
N PHE A 40 11.50 1.02 4.26
CA PHE A 40 11.42 0.31 3.00
C PHE A 40 11.07 1.28 1.88
N SER A 41 11.76 1.19 0.73
CA SER A 41 11.50 2.11 -0.39
C SER A 41 10.05 2.02 -0.86
N LYS A 42 9.42 3.17 -1.07
CA LYS A 42 8.03 3.29 -1.54
C LYS A 42 7.79 2.57 -2.86
N LYS A 43 8.82 2.45 -3.71
CA LYS A 43 8.74 1.77 -5.01
C LYS A 43 8.39 0.29 -4.92
N ARG A 44 8.60 -0.32 -3.75
CA ARG A 44 8.27 -1.74 -3.49
C ARG A 44 6.83 -1.96 -3.04
N PHE A 45 6.03 -0.90 -2.96
CA PHE A 45 4.66 -0.99 -2.48
C PHE A 45 3.67 -0.25 -3.35
N GLU A 46 2.44 -0.77 -3.40
CA GLU A 46 1.26 -0.05 -3.84
C GLU A 46 0.45 0.43 -2.63
N ILE A 47 -0.19 1.59 -2.74
CA ILE A 47 -1.06 2.10 -1.68
C ILE A 47 -2.39 1.34 -1.73
N VAL A 48 -2.71 0.64 -0.66
CA VAL A 48 -4.05 0.07 -0.46
C VAL A 48 -4.90 1.19 0.10
N SER A 49 -5.43 2.00 -0.81
CA SER A 49 -6.49 2.94 -0.45
C SER A 49 -7.65 2.11 0.13
N PRO A 50 -8.19 2.45 1.31
CA PRO A 50 -9.52 1.96 1.62
C PRO A 50 -10.38 2.46 0.46
N THR A 51 -10.97 1.54 -0.29
CA THR A 51 -11.93 1.88 -1.32
C THR A 51 -13.04 2.65 -0.62
N VAL A 52 -12.89 3.98 -0.51
CA VAL A 52 -14.06 4.81 -0.45
C VAL A 52 -14.70 4.53 -1.78
N GLU A 53 -15.84 3.86 -1.76
CA GLU A 53 -16.72 3.69 -2.91
C GLU A 53 -17.28 5.06 -3.34
N LEU A 54 -16.43 6.07 -3.51
CA LEU A 54 -16.67 7.32 -4.20
C LEU A 54 -16.61 7.05 -5.71
N GLY A 55 -17.49 6.16 -6.16
CA GLY A 55 -17.59 5.71 -7.54
C GLY A 55 -18.83 4.88 -7.85
N GLY A 56 -19.67 4.55 -6.85
CA GLY A 56 -20.94 3.86 -7.04
C GLY A 56 -22.15 4.78 -6.96
N ARG A 57 -22.36 5.66 -7.96
CA ARG A 57 -23.66 6.16 -8.50
C ARG A 57 -23.54 7.53 -9.17
N LEU A 58 -23.31 7.54 -10.49
CA LEU A 58 -23.85 8.58 -11.37
C LEU A 58 -23.89 8.05 -12.81
N ALA A 59 -24.85 7.16 -13.08
CA ALA A 59 -25.42 6.96 -14.42
C ALA A 59 -26.66 6.05 -14.33
N ALA A 60 -27.73 6.54 -13.71
CA ALA A 60 -29.06 6.00 -13.91
C ALA A 60 -30.06 7.16 -13.94
N ALA A 61 -30.28 7.72 -15.12
CA ALA A 61 -31.56 8.33 -15.50
C ALA A 61 -31.62 8.41 -17.03
N ARG A 62 -32.30 7.41 -17.62
CA ARG A 62 -33.02 7.60 -18.88
C ARG A 62 -34.12 8.64 -18.64
N HIS A 63 -34.19 9.68 -19.45
CA HIS A 63 -35.41 10.08 -20.16
C HIS A 63 -35.09 11.09 -21.26
#